data_AF-A0A7M7KHI9-F1
#
_entry.id   AF-A0A7M7KHI9-F1
#
_cell.length_a   1.000
_cell.length_b   1.000
_cell.length_c   1.000
_cell.angle_alpha   90.00
_cell.angle_beta   90.00
_cell.angle_gamma   90.00
#
_symmetry.space_group_name_H-M   'P 1'
#
loop_
_entity.id
_entity.type
_entity.pdbx_description
1 polymer ?
#
loop_
_entity_poly.entity_id
_entity_poly.type
_entity_poly.pdbx_seq_one_letter_code
_entity_poly.pdbx_strand_id
1 'polypeptide(L)'
;MRGDSGAAVMVLQTSDVDNVNNEDSQATPTIRARTLSLRGLQGASDADRDFRFAIESDRAGPQSTSRLSLRRFQRTLHHMSLPPAFLMDIQGSFWRRYVPKILLSLACIIIYCEVVIYYLVLLQCTWPLLDSATQEHNIRSDPNAAPLKVMMVADTHLLGPFRGHWFDKLRREWQMKRTFATAMTLHQPEVVVFLGDLFDEGQWMDNVQFNRDVQRFKRIFPQAEKTKFIVAAGNHDVGFHYKMTKVLVDRFQRLFSESDSGVELITVKGSAFVSLNSIALEGDHCAICTEAEKELNRIEQIFNCSRTVHERRAVDRSCEALMAQLPHYTRPILLQHFPLYRANDRGCQDRDGGPNSDGNRERWEVLSKDMTARLLKLNPRAVFDGHSHHSCSIEHNGPQGPVPEWTLPSFNWRNKNNPAFVLSVFTPSNFAVSQCRMPQESTVMASYCVCLLALCIWLAVRRCRRNRYQGFIKLPMQRS
;
A
#
# COMPACT_ATOMS: atom_id res chain seq x y z
N MET A 1 33.61 42.65 13.74
CA MET A 1 33.23 42.97 12.35
C MET A 1 32.48 41.78 11.79
N ARG A 2 31.20 42.01 11.42
CA ARG A 2 30.33 41.32 10.44
C ARG A 2 30.31 39.77 10.40
N GLY A 3 29.18 39.09 10.51
CA GLY A 3 27.79 39.54 10.57
C GLY A 3 26.83 38.35 10.66
N ASP A 4 25.76 38.56 11.43
CA ASP A 4 24.59 37.70 11.59
C ASP A 4 23.76 37.58 10.30
N SER A 5 23.03 36.48 10.19
CA SER A 5 21.77 36.41 9.45
C SER A 5 20.87 35.35 10.09
N GLY A 6 20.13 35.77 11.13
CA GLY A 6 18.99 35.04 11.66
C GLY A 6 17.78 35.21 10.75
N ALA A 7 17.04 34.13 10.53
CA ALA A 7 15.71 34.18 9.91
C ALA A 7 14.65 34.06 11.01
N ALA A 8 13.88 35.13 11.14
CA ALA A 8 12.84 35.31 12.15
C ALA A 8 11.57 34.52 11.85
N VAL A 9 10.99 34.00 12.92
CA VAL A 9 9.68 33.38 13.03
C VAL A 9 8.60 34.47 12.92
N MET A 10 7.63 34.30 12.03
CA MET A 10 6.43 35.15 11.99
C MET A 10 5.31 34.45 12.76
N VAL A 11 5.11 34.88 14.01
CA VAL A 11 3.94 34.60 14.84
C VAL A 11 2.90 35.67 14.52
N LEU A 12 1.72 35.28 14.07
CA LEU A 12 0.56 36.18 14.04
C LEU A 12 -0.32 35.83 15.24
N GLN A 13 -0.20 36.69 16.25
CA GLN A 13 -1.04 36.75 17.43
C GLN A 13 -1.89 38.03 17.28
N THR A 14 -3.20 37.89 17.32
CA THR A 14 -4.12 39.04 17.46
C THR A 14 -5.02 38.78 18.66
N SER A 15 -4.63 39.38 19.79
CA SER A 15 -5.44 39.79 20.94
C SER A 15 -5.83 41.26 20.71
N ASP A 16 -6.93 41.87 21.17
CA ASP A 16 -8.06 41.52 22.04
C ASP A 16 -9.15 42.62 21.85
N VAL A 17 -10.24 42.51 22.63
CA VAL A 17 -11.10 43.58 23.19
C VAL A 17 -12.35 43.93 22.34
N ASP A 18 -13.62 43.84 22.78
CA ASP A 18 -14.20 44.09 24.10
C ASP A 18 -15.55 43.38 24.35
N ASN A 19 -15.93 43.37 25.64
CA ASN A 19 -17.05 42.70 26.29
C ASN A 19 -18.32 43.58 26.35
N VAL A 20 -19.51 43.08 25.98
CA VAL A 20 -20.82 43.68 26.37
C VAL A 20 -21.89 42.60 26.55
N ASN A 21 -22.48 42.54 27.74
CA ASN A 21 -23.66 41.77 28.12
C ASN A 21 -24.95 42.26 27.45
N ASN A 22 -25.84 41.37 27.01
CA ASN A 22 -27.24 41.30 27.49
C ASN A 22 -28.10 40.21 26.79
N GLU A 23 -28.82 39.48 27.65
CA GLU A 23 -30.17 38.89 27.60
C GLU A 23 -30.85 38.42 26.30
N ASP A 24 -31.42 37.20 26.43
CA ASP A 24 -32.66 36.64 25.88
C ASP A 24 -33.07 36.97 24.43
N SER A 25 -33.15 35.95 23.57
CA SER A 25 -34.44 35.38 23.14
C SER A 25 -34.32 34.29 22.05
N GLN A 26 -35.22 33.32 22.20
CA GLN A 26 -35.64 32.20 21.35
C GLN A 26 -35.40 32.32 19.83
N ALA A 27 -34.88 31.23 19.20
CA ALA A 27 -35.52 30.52 18.08
C ALA A 27 -34.63 29.39 17.53
N THR A 28 -35.08 28.14 17.71
CA THR A 28 -34.62 26.95 16.98
C THR A 28 -35.23 26.89 15.58
N PRO A 29 -34.47 26.54 14.52
CA PRO A 29 -35.05 26.01 13.29
C PRO A 29 -34.87 24.49 13.19
N THR A 30 -36.00 23.79 13.29
CA THR A 30 -36.20 22.40 12.88
C THR A 30 -35.91 22.21 11.39
N ILE A 31 -34.97 21.32 11.04
CA ILE A 31 -34.77 20.84 9.66
C ILE A 31 -35.37 19.43 9.53
N ARG A 32 -36.43 19.33 8.72
CA ARG A 32 -37.08 18.07 8.30
C ARG A 32 -36.13 17.25 7.43
N ALA A 33 -35.74 16.08 7.91
CA ALA A 33 -35.14 15.04 7.08
C ALA A 33 -36.25 14.28 6.32
N ARG A 34 -36.22 14.34 4.99
CA ARG A 34 -36.99 13.41 4.13
C ARG A 34 -36.12 12.19 3.85
N THR A 35 -36.57 11.04 4.34
CA THR A 35 -36.11 9.70 3.99
C THR A 35 -36.51 9.39 2.55
N LEU A 36 -35.54 9.03 1.71
CA LEU A 36 -35.78 8.41 0.41
C LEU A 36 -35.22 6.98 0.43
N SER A 37 -36.14 6.04 0.48
CA SER A 37 -35.95 4.60 0.27
C SER A 37 -35.69 4.33 -1.21
N LEU A 38 -34.70 3.48 -1.51
CA LEU A 38 -34.51 2.91 -2.85
C LEU A 38 -34.33 1.40 -2.75
N ARG A 39 -35.41 0.68 -3.06
CA ARG A 39 -35.39 -0.70 -3.54
C ARG A 39 -35.45 -0.67 -5.07
N GLY A 40 -34.52 -1.39 -5.70
CA GLY A 40 -34.70 -2.14 -6.94
C GLY A 40 -34.80 -1.38 -8.27
N LEU A 41 -33.87 -1.67 -9.18
CA LEU A 41 -34.18 -2.08 -10.56
C LEU A 41 -32.93 -2.65 -11.25
N GLN A 42 -33.08 -3.83 -11.82
CA GLN A 42 -32.16 -4.51 -12.74
C GLN A 42 -32.20 -3.85 -14.13
N GLY A 43 -31.12 -3.99 -14.91
CA GLY A 43 -31.22 -4.10 -16.37
C GLY A 43 -30.29 -3.24 -17.23
N ALA A 44 -29.30 -3.92 -17.83
CA ALA A 44 -28.87 -3.84 -19.24
C ALA A 44 -28.09 -2.62 -19.81
N SER A 45 -26.88 -2.97 -20.29
CA SER A 45 -26.27 -2.74 -21.62
C SER A 45 -25.86 -1.36 -22.14
N ASP A 46 -24.66 -1.38 -22.73
CA ASP A 46 -24.15 -0.56 -23.84
C ASP A 46 -23.89 0.93 -23.56
N ALA A 47 -22.99 1.61 -24.24
CA ALA A 47 -21.77 1.33 -24.98
C ALA A 47 -21.16 2.72 -25.21
N ASP A 48 -19.84 2.79 -25.28
CA ASP A 48 -19.05 3.66 -26.15
C ASP A 48 -19.59 5.08 -26.47
N ARG A 49 -18.95 6.11 -25.91
CA ARG A 49 -18.94 7.46 -26.51
C ARG A 49 -17.58 8.12 -26.42
N ASP A 50 -16.88 8.01 -27.55
CA ASP A 50 -15.77 8.83 -27.99
C ASP A 50 -16.08 10.34 -27.93
N PHE A 51 -15.15 11.09 -27.34
CA PHE A 51 -15.09 12.55 -27.40
C PHE A 51 -14.22 12.96 -28.61
N ARG A 52 -14.82 13.62 -29.61
CA ARG A 52 -14.08 14.37 -30.65
C ARG A 52 -14.21 15.87 -30.41
N PHE A 53 -13.08 16.55 -30.27
CA PHE A 53 -12.98 18.00 -30.33
C PHE A 53 -13.03 18.47 -31.79
N ALA A 54 -13.95 19.39 -32.08
CA ALA A 54 -13.96 20.19 -33.29
C ALA A 54 -13.08 21.43 -33.07
N ILE A 55 -12.18 21.72 -34.01
CA ILE A 55 -11.47 23.00 -34.11
C ILE A 55 -12.09 23.77 -35.27
N GLU A 56 -12.49 24.98 -34.94
CA GLU A 56 -13.20 25.98 -35.71
C GLU A 56 -12.28 26.57 -36.81
N SER A 57 -12.81 26.66 -38.03
CA SER A 57 -12.16 27.32 -39.16
C SER A 57 -12.58 28.78 -39.21
N ASP A 58 -11.63 29.68 -39.51
CA ASP A 58 -12.01 31.02 -39.92
C ASP A 58 -11.06 31.60 -40.99
N ARG A 59 -11.67 32.39 -41.88
CA ARG A 59 -11.12 33.37 -42.87
C ARG A 59 -10.83 32.95 -44.32
N ALA A 60 -11.84 33.26 -45.16
CA ALA A 60 -11.87 34.32 -46.18
C ALA A 60 -10.73 34.46 -47.23
N GLY A 61 -11.08 34.15 -48.50
CA GLY A 61 -11.27 35.16 -49.56
C GLY A 61 -10.07 35.65 -50.41
N PRO A 62 -10.22 35.84 -51.75
CA PRO A 62 -9.13 35.82 -52.72
C PRO A 62 -8.78 37.19 -53.33
N GLN A 63 -7.61 37.35 -53.98
CA GLN A 63 -7.45 38.24 -55.14
C GLN A 63 -6.16 38.03 -55.96
N SER A 64 -6.31 38.25 -57.26
CA SER A 64 -5.38 38.11 -58.38
C SER A 64 -4.29 39.18 -58.46
N THR A 65 -3.12 38.91 -59.04
CA THR A 65 -2.62 39.29 -60.40
C THR A 65 -1.08 39.14 -60.31
N SER A 66 -0.22 38.94 -61.32
CA SER A 66 -0.19 39.29 -62.74
C SER A 66 0.90 38.44 -63.43
N ARG A 67 0.88 38.47 -64.77
CA ARG A 67 1.73 37.77 -65.74
C ARG A 67 3.20 38.21 -65.70
N LEU A 68 4.11 37.29 -66.02
CA LEU A 68 5.21 37.54 -66.97
C LEU A 68 5.72 36.21 -67.55
N SER A 69 5.60 36.11 -68.87
CA SER A 69 6.16 35.04 -69.71
C SER A 69 7.51 35.51 -70.22
N LEU A 70 8.53 34.64 -70.23
CA LEU A 70 9.45 34.52 -71.35
C LEU A 70 10.27 33.23 -71.27
N ARG A 71 10.06 32.40 -72.31
CA ARG A 71 10.81 31.19 -72.63
C ARG A 71 12.29 31.52 -72.85
N ARG A 72 13.19 30.77 -72.22
CA ARG A 72 14.36 30.09 -72.84
C ARG A 72 15.25 29.53 -71.73
N PHE A 73 15.07 28.24 -71.42
CA PHE A 73 16.14 27.46 -70.81
C PHE A 73 16.08 26.04 -71.37
N GLN A 74 16.84 25.83 -72.43
CA GLN A 74 17.21 24.51 -72.91
C GLN A 74 18.73 24.43 -72.73
N ARG A 75 19.18 23.76 -71.66
CA ARG A 75 20.04 22.58 -71.75
C ARG A 75 20.62 22.19 -70.39
N THR A 76 20.42 20.91 -70.10
CA THR A 76 21.29 19.99 -69.36
C THR A 76 21.61 20.29 -67.90
N LEU A 77 20.77 19.74 -67.02
CA LEU A 77 21.20 19.00 -65.83
C LEU A 77 20.12 17.94 -65.55
N HIS A 78 20.31 16.74 -66.08
CA HIS A 78 19.57 15.55 -65.65
C HIS A 78 19.98 15.24 -64.21
N HIS A 79 19.28 15.80 -63.24
CA HIS A 79 19.21 15.20 -61.90
C HIS A 79 18.07 14.19 -61.89
N MET A 80 18.41 12.91 -61.76
CA MET A 80 17.46 11.83 -61.51
C MET A 80 16.78 12.07 -60.15
N SER A 81 15.64 12.76 -60.15
CA SER A 81 14.69 12.74 -59.05
C SER A 81 13.72 11.58 -59.27
N LEU A 82 13.82 10.56 -58.40
CA LEU A 82 12.80 9.49 -58.33
C LEU A 82 11.42 10.12 -58.02
N PRO A 83 10.33 9.63 -58.63
CA PRO A 83 9.00 10.17 -58.37
C PRO A 83 8.61 9.96 -56.90
N PRO A 84 8.02 10.97 -56.22
CA PRO A 84 7.66 10.90 -54.80
C PRO A 84 6.73 9.74 -54.45
N ALA A 85 5.93 9.25 -55.41
CA ALA A 85 5.07 8.08 -55.25
C ALA A 85 5.84 6.78 -54.96
N PHE A 86 7.04 6.60 -55.53
CA PHE A 86 7.85 5.38 -55.33
C PHE A 86 8.54 5.37 -53.96
N LEU A 87 8.88 6.53 -53.41
CA LEU A 87 9.42 6.66 -52.05
C LEU A 87 8.34 6.40 -50.98
N MET A 88 7.09 6.84 -51.22
CA MET A 88 5.97 6.59 -50.30
C MET A 88 5.57 5.11 -50.25
N ASP A 89 5.49 4.42 -51.39
CA ASP A 89 5.10 3.01 -51.44
C ASP A 89 6.15 2.09 -50.79
N ILE A 90 7.43 2.44 -50.98
CA ILE A 90 8.56 1.76 -50.35
C ILE A 90 8.58 1.98 -48.82
N GLN A 91 8.40 3.20 -48.34
CA GLN A 91 8.30 3.45 -46.89
C GLN A 91 7.10 2.73 -46.27
N GLY A 92 5.96 2.67 -46.97
CA GLY A 92 4.77 1.90 -46.58
C GLY A 92 5.05 0.41 -46.40
N SER A 93 5.79 -0.22 -47.33
CA SER A 93 6.20 -1.63 -47.24
C SER A 93 7.14 -1.94 -46.07
N PHE A 94 8.02 -0.99 -45.68
CA PHE A 94 8.86 -1.14 -44.48
C PHE A 94 8.00 -1.24 -43.23
N TRP A 95 7.20 -0.20 -42.99
CA TRP A 95 6.41 -0.11 -41.77
C TRP A 95 5.35 -1.21 -41.71
N ARG A 96 4.71 -1.59 -42.83
CA ARG A 96 3.80 -2.75 -42.86
C ARG A 96 4.45 -4.06 -42.36
N ARG A 97 5.76 -4.27 -42.60
CA ARG A 97 6.46 -5.48 -42.15
C ARG A 97 6.94 -5.41 -40.68
N TYR A 98 7.29 -4.22 -40.20
CA TYR A 98 7.92 -4.05 -38.88
C TYR A 98 6.96 -3.57 -37.79
N VAL A 99 5.88 -2.86 -38.12
CA VAL A 99 4.85 -2.43 -37.16
C VAL A 99 4.30 -3.60 -36.34
N PRO A 100 3.90 -4.75 -36.93
CA PRO A 100 3.41 -5.88 -36.13
C PRO A 100 4.45 -6.40 -35.13
N LYS A 101 5.74 -6.39 -35.52
CA LYS A 101 6.84 -6.83 -34.65
C LYS A 101 7.10 -5.86 -33.52
N ILE A 102 7.04 -4.55 -33.80
CA ILE A 102 7.16 -3.49 -32.79
C ILE A 102 6.03 -3.63 -31.78
N LEU A 103 4.79 -3.73 -32.24
CA LEU A 103 3.62 -3.89 -31.37
C LEU A 103 3.73 -5.15 -30.51
N LEU A 104 4.15 -6.28 -31.11
CA LEU A 104 4.38 -7.51 -30.35
C LEU A 104 5.50 -7.34 -29.32
N SER A 105 6.63 -6.73 -29.67
CA SER A 105 7.72 -6.47 -28.71
C SER A 105 7.28 -5.55 -27.58
N LEU A 106 6.55 -4.47 -27.88
CA LEU A 106 6.00 -3.58 -26.86
C LEU A 106 5.02 -4.31 -25.94
N ALA A 107 4.14 -5.17 -26.50
CA ALA A 107 3.25 -6.00 -25.71
C ALA A 107 4.02 -6.96 -24.80
N CYS A 108 5.07 -7.63 -25.30
CA CYS A 108 5.92 -8.50 -24.48
C CYS A 108 6.62 -7.74 -23.34
N ILE A 109 7.13 -6.53 -23.60
CA ILE A 109 7.76 -5.68 -22.58
C ILE A 109 6.75 -5.31 -21.49
N ILE A 110 5.56 -4.86 -21.88
CA ILE A 110 4.49 -4.52 -20.93
C ILE A 110 4.08 -5.75 -20.12
N ILE A 111 3.84 -6.90 -20.77
CA ILE A 111 3.48 -8.15 -20.08
C ILE A 111 4.58 -8.56 -19.09
N TYR A 112 5.85 -8.45 -19.48
CA TYR A 112 6.95 -8.77 -18.60
C TYR A 112 6.99 -7.85 -17.36
N CYS A 113 7.01 -6.54 -17.56
CA CYS A 113 7.16 -5.55 -16.49
C CYS A 113 5.90 -5.40 -15.62
N GLU A 114 4.70 -5.63 -16.17
CA GLU A 114 3.44 -5.42 -15.45
C GLU A 114 2.81 -6.70 -14.90
N VAL A 115 3.30 -7.88 -15.29
CA VAL A 115 2.73 -9.16 -14.85
C VAL A 115 3.82 -10.16 -14.49
N VAL A 116 4.66 -10.56 -15.44
CA VAL A 116 5.57 -11.71 -15.25
C VAL A 116 6.57 -11.48 -14.13
N ILE A 117 7.15 -10.27 -14.03
CA ILE A 117 8.15 -9.97 -13.01
C ILE A 117 7.62 -10.17 -11.57
N TYR A 118 6.34 -9.93 -11.33
CA TYR A 118 5.72 -10.16 -10.02
C TYR A 118 5.70 -11.64 -9.67
N TYR A 119 5.36 -12.51 -10.62
CA TYR A 119 5.43 -13.96 -10.41
C TYR A 119 6.87 -14.43 -10.19
N LEU A 120 7.81 -13.95 -11.00
CA LEU A 120 9.22 -14.33 -10.88
C LEU A 120 9.83 -13.98 -9.52
N VAL A 121 9.47 -12.82 -8.97
CA VAL A 121 9.96 -12.40 -7.65
C VAL A 121 9.22 -13.13 -6.53
N LEU A 122 7.89 -13.23 -6.58
CA LEU A 122 7.11 -13.82 -5.48
C LEU A 122 7.23 -15.35 -5.41
N LEU A 123 7.50 -16.04 -6.52
CA LEU A 123 7.79 -17.49 -6.52
C LEU A 123 9.05 -17.86 -5.72
N GLN A 124 9.95 -16.90 -5.47
CA GLN A 124 11.14 -17.12 -4.65
C GLN A 124 10.83 -17.13 -3.15
N CYS A 125 9.62 -16.74 -2.75
CA CYS A 125 9.18 -16.81 -1.36
C CYS A 125 8.33 -18.05 -1.11
N THR A 126 8.59 -18.74 -0.01
CA THR A 126 7.81 -19.90 0.42
C THR A 126 7.32 -19.70 1.85
N TRP A 127 6.30 -20.46 2.23
CA TRP A 127 5.86 -20.51 3.63
C TRP A 127 7.02 -20.99 4.52
N PRO A 128 7.30 -20.31 5.65
CA PRO A 128 8.34 -20.73 6.57
C PRO A 128 8.00 -22.07 7.22
N LEU A 129 9.03 -22.84 7.56
CA LEU A 129 8.90 -24.11 8.26
C LEU A 129 8.95 -23.88 9.77
N LEU A 130 8.08 -24.57 10.51
CA LEU A 130 8.07 -24.53 11.97
C LEU A 130 9.30 -25.28 12.50
N ASP A 131 10.03 -24.66 13.42
CA ASP A 131 11.13 -25.31 14.12
C ASP A 131 10.59 -26.04 15.35
N SER A 132 10.85 -27.35 15.45
CA SER A 132 10.44 -28.13 16.62
C SER A 132 11.14 -27.70 17.91
N ALA A 133 12.32 -27.06 17.82
CA ALA A 133 13.05 -26.56 18.99
C ALA A 133 12.36 -25.37 19.67
N THR A 134 11.56 -24.59 18.95
CA THR A 134 10.82 -23.43 19.48
C THR A 134 9.41 -23.78 19.94
N GLN A 135 9.03 -25.06 19.92
CA GLN A 135 7.69 -25.50 20.28
C GLN A 135 7.45 -25.45 21.79
N GLU A 136 6.36 -24.79 22.20
CA GLU A 136 5.94 -24.74 23.60
C GLU A 136 5.22 -26.03 23.99
N HIS A 137 5.94 -26.97 24.63
CA HIS A 137 5.40 -28.28 25.01
C HIS A 137 4.28 -28.24 26.07
N ASN A 138 4.19 -27.15 26.84
CA ASN A 138 3.15 -27.00 27.85
C ASN A 138 1.80 -26.59 27.23
N ILE A 139 1.77 -26.03 26.02
CA ILE A 139 0.53 -25.58 25.37
C ILE A 139 -0.12 -26.73 24.60
N ARG A 140 -1.43 -26.92 24.80
CA ARG A 140 -2.19 -27.96 24.10
C ARG A 140 -2.31 -27.62 22.62
N SER A 141 -1.66 -28.40 21.77
CA SER A 141 -1.81 -28.35 20.32
C SER A 141 -2.13 -29.74 19.78
N ASP A 142 -3.03 -29.80 18.78
CA ASP A 142 -3.28 -31.03 18.04
C ASP A 142 -2.14 -31.21 17.02
N PRO A 143 -1.31 -32.26 17.13
CA PRO A 143 -0.19 -32.49 16.22
C PRO A 143 -0.64 -32.76 14.78
N ASN A 144 -1.91 -33.13 14.56
CA ASN A 144 -2.46 -33.38 13.23
C ASN A 144 -3.15 -32.15 12.62
N ALA A 145 -3.33 -31.06 13.39
CA ALA A 145 -3.97 -29.87 12.88
C ALA A 145 -3.05 -29.13 11.91
N ALA A 146 -3.55 -28.85 10.70
CA ALA A 146 -2.81 -28.08 9.72
C ALA A 146 -2.55 -26.65 10.25
N PRO A 147 -1.30 -26.16 10.17
CA PRO A 147 -0.96 -24.86 10.73
C PRO A 147 -1.65 -23.73 9.96
N LEU A 148 -1.89 -22.62 10.66
CA LEU A 148 -2.53 -21.44 10.12
C LEU A 148 -1.55 -20.64 9.26
N LYS A 149 -1.93 -20.39 8.00
CA LYS A 149 -1.14 -19.60 7.06
C LYS A 149 -1.60 -18.14 7.04
N VAL A 150 -0.73 -17.23 7.46
CA VAL A 150 -1.02 -15.80 7.60
C VAL A 150 -0.07 -14.97 6.73
N MET A 151 -0.65 -14.14 5.86
CA MET A 151 0.08 -13.09 5.14
C MET A 151 -0.09 -11.78 5.89
N MET A 152 0.97 -10.99 6.04
CA MET A 152 0.92 -9.70 6.74
C MET A 152 1.48 -8.59 5.86
N VAL A 153 0.80 -7.45 5.87
CA VAL A 153 1.04 -6.28 5.02
C VAL A 153 0.99 -5.04 5.91
N ALA A 154 1.88 -4.08 5.69
CA ALA A 154 1.89 -2.80 6.40
C ALA A 154 2.03 -1.62 5.42
N ASP A 155 1.58 -0.44 5.86
CA ASP A 155 1.83 0.85 5.22
C ASP A 155 1.52 0.82 3.71
N THR A 156 0.27 0.51 3.36
CA THR A 156 -0.14 0.49 1.94
C THR A 156 -0.26 1.91 1.37
N HIS A 157 -0.57 2.92 2.20
CA HIS A 157 -0.69 4.34 1.81
C HIS A 157 -1.41 4.54 0.48
N LEU A 158 -2.70 4.16 0.40
CA LEU A 158 -3.53 4.56 -0.73
C LEU A 158 -3.51 6.10 -0.82
N LEU A 159 -3.03 6.60 -1.96
CA LEU A 159 -2.91 8.04 -2.18
C LEU A 159 -4.28 8.72 -2.09
N GLY A 160 -4.34 9.74 -1.25
CA GLY A 160 -5.55 10.52 -1.01
C GLY A 160 -5.75 11.65 -2.04
N PRO A 161 -6.87 12.39 -1.91
CA PRO A 161 -7.27 13.41 -2.87
C PRO A 161 -6.54 14.76 -2.72
N PHE A 162 -5.80 15.01 -1.65
CA PHE A 162 -5.22 16.32 -1.35
C PHE A 162 -3.80 16.48 -1.88
N ARG A 163 -2.91 15.53 -1.57
CA ARG A 163 -1.49 15.55 -1.97
C ARG A 163 -1.13 14.47 -2.99
N GLY A 164 -2.07 13.58 -3.30
CA GLY A 164 -1.84 12.50 -4.24
C GLY A 164 -1.80 12.97 -5.70
N HIS A 165 -0.67 12.75 -6.39
CA HIS A 165 -0.57 12.99 -7.82
C HIS A 165 -1.20 11.82 -8.62
N TRP A 166 -1.98 12.11 -9.66
CA TRP A 166 -2.75 11.09 -10.40
C TRP A 166 -1.89 9.99 -11.04
N PHE A 167 -0.69 10.35 -11.55
CA PHE A 167 0.21 9.38 -12.18
C PHE A 167 0.87 8.49 -11.13
N ASP A 168 1.23 9.07 -9.99
CA ASP A 168 1.80 8.34 -8.87
C ASP A 168 0.76 7.32 -8.37
N LYS A 169 -0.46 7.81 -8.15
CA LYS A 169 -1.63 7.00 -7.79
C LYS A 169 -1.82 5.81 -8.74
N LEU A 170 -1.85 6.05 -10.04
CA LEU A 170 -1.97 5.00 -11.06
C LEU A 170 -0.86 3.94 -10.93
N ARG A 171 0.40 4.36 -10.79
CA ARG A 171 1.55 3.44 -10.75
C ARG A 171 1.62 2.64 -9.46
N ARG A 172 1.50 3.31 -8.30
CA ARG A 172 1.63 2.70 -6.97
C ARG A 172 0.48 1.73 -6.70
N GLU A 173 -0.76 2.13 -7.01
CA GLU A 173 -1.91 1.24 -6.81
C GLU A 173 -1.91 0.06 -7.76
N TRP A 174 -1.48 0.24 -9.01
CA TRP A 174 -1.31 -0.88 -9.92
C TRP A 174 -0.29 -1.89 -9.39
N GLN A 175 0.85 -1.40 -8.88
CA GLN A 175 1.86 -2.26 -8.27
C GLN A 175 1.32 -3.02 -7.05
N MET A 176 0.66 -2.33 -6.12
CA MET A 176 0.07 -2.98 -4.95
C MET A 176 -0.96 -4.03 -5.35
N LYS A 177 -1.89 -3.67 -6.25
CA LYS A 177 -2.91 -4.59 -6.77
C LYS A 177 -2.29 -5.82 -7.42
N ARG A 178 -1.28 -5.61 -8.27
CA ARG A 178 -0.61 -6.72 -8.98
C ARG A 178 0.14 -7.62 -8.01
N THR A 179 0.85 -7.03 -7.06
CA THR A 179 1.59 -7.78 -6.04
C THR A 179 0.64 -8.60 -5.18
N PHE A 180 -0.41 -7.97 -4.64
CA PHE A 180 -1.38 -8.65 -3.79
C PHE A 180 -2.11 -9.76 -4.53
N ALA A 181 -2.62 -9.51 -5.74
CA ALA A 181 -3.29 -10.54 -6.53
C ALA A 181 -2.37 -11.73 -6.85
N THR A 182 -1.10 -11.47 -7.12
CA THR A 182 -0.10 -12.51 -7.37
C THR A 182 0.20 -13.31 -6.09
N ALA A 183 0.38 -12.65 -4.95
CA ALA A 183 0.62 -13.29 -3.67
C ALA A 183 -0.58 -14.15 -3.23
N MET A 184 -1.81 -13.65 -3.40
CA MET A 184 -3.03 -14.41 -3.13
C MET A 184 -3.15 -15.65 -4.02
N THR A 185 -2.75 -15.54 -5.29
CA THR A 185 -2.76 -16.66 -6.24
C THR A 185 -1.72 -17.73 -5.88
N LEU A 186 -0.50 -17.31 -5.54
CA LEU A 186 0.62 -18.23 -5.29
C LEU A 186 0.59 -18.86 -3.89
N HIS A 187 0.28 -18.07 -2.87
CA HIS A 187 0.45 -18.50 -1.48
C HIS A 187 -0.85 -18.92 -0.80
N GLN A 188 -2.01 -18.43 -1.28
CA GLN A 188 -3.35 -18.75 -0.77
C GLN A 188 -3.45 -18.67 0.77
N PRO A 189 -3.19 -17.49 1.38
CA PRO A 189 -3.26 -17.34 2.82
C PRO A 189 -4.70 -17.49 3.35
N GLU A 190 -4.82 -18.05 4.56
CA GLU A 190 -6.10 -18.18 5.26
C GLU A 190 -6.47 -16.89 6.00
N VAL A 191 -5.46 -16.14 6.43
CA VAL A 191 -5.63 -14.82 7.05
C VAL A 191 -4.69 -13.83 6.37
N VAL A 192 -5.18 -12.63 6.11
CA VAL A 192 -4.36 -11.47 5.74
C VAL A 192 -4.47 -10.42 6.85
N VAL A 193 -3.34 -9.99 7.39
CA VAL A 193 -3.27 -8.92 8.37
C VAL A 193 -2.80 -7.63 7.70
N PHE A 194 -3.49 -6.52 7.95
CA PHE A 194 -3.04 -5.18 7.60
C PHE A 194 -2.67 -4.41 8.87
N LEU A 195 -1.41 -3.97 8.98
CA LEU A 195 -0.85 -3.31 10.16
C LEU A 195 -0.84 -1.78 10.02
N GLY A 196 -2.03 -1.22 9.75
CA GLY A 196 -2.24 0.23 9.68
C GLY A 196 -1.74 0.91 8.40
N ASP A 197 -2.02 2.21 8.36
CA ASP A 197 -1.76 3.14 7.25
C ASP A 197 -2.24 2.59 5.91
N LEU A 198 -3.54 2.25 5.91
CA LEU A 198 -4.24 1.86 4.69
C LEU A 198 -4.33 3.04 3.73
N PHE A 199 -4.63 4.21 4.27
CA PHE A 199 -4.84 5.45 3.53
C PHE A 199 -3.78 6.48 3.91
N ASP A 200 -3.23 7.19 2.93
CA ASP A 200 -2.20 8.21 3.19
C ASP A 200 -2.79 9.49 3.82
N GLU A 201 -4.09 9.73 3.63
CA GLU A 201 -4.75 10.97 4.05
C GLU A 201 -6.07 10.71 4.78
N GLY A 202 -6.24 9.50 5.33
CA GLY A 202 -7.48 9.07 5.99
C GLY A 202 -7.96 10.08 7.03
N GLN A 203 -7.06 10.62 7.84
CA GLN A 203 -7.35 11.65 8.85
C GLN A 203 -7.87 12.99 8.30
N TRP A 204 -7.65 13.31 7.02
CA TRP A 204 -8.06 14.58 6.40
C TRP A 204 -9.32 14.44 5.53
N MET A 205 -9.74 13.22 5.23
CA MET A 205 -10.89 12.98 4.36
C MET A 205 -12.23 13.18 5.09
N ASP A 206 -13.20 13.74 4.38
CA ASP A 206 -14.61 13.63 4.79
C ASP A 206 -15.13 12.19 4.59
N ASN A 207 -16.36 11.88 5.04
CA ASN A 207 -16.91 10.53 4.93
C ASN A 207 -17.17 10.09 3.48
N VAL A 208 -17.39 11.02 2.55
CA VAL A 208 -17.60 10.69 1.13
C VAL A 208 -16.28 10.29 0.48
N GLN A 209 -15.22 11.06 0.73
CA GLN A 209 -13.87 10.78 0.28
C GLN A 209 -13.35 9.48 0.90
N PHE A 210 -13.50 9.31 2.22
CA PHE A 210 -13.10 8.10 2.92
C PHE A 210 -13.80 6.86 2.35
N ASN A 211 -15.12 6.92 2.14
CA ASN A 211 -15.85 5.80 1.55
C ASN A 211 -15.40 5.48 0.11
N ARG A 212 -15.05 6.48 -0.70
CA ARG A 212 -14.47 6.24 -2.04
C ARG A 212 -13.13 5.51 -1.96
N ASP A 213 -12.31 5.85 -0.96
CA ASP A 213 -11.00 5.26 -0.76
C ASP A 213 -11.11 3.85 -0.16
N VAL A 214 -12.08 3.59 0.71
CA VAL A 214 -12.45 2.23 1.14
C VAL A 214 -12.85 1.36 -0.06
N GLN A 215 -13.65 1.89 -1.00
CA GLN A 215 -14.00 1.13 -2.21
C GLN A 215 -12.80 0.92 -3.15
N ARG A 216 -11.81 1.82 -3.13
CA ARG A 216 -10.53 1.58 -3.83
C ARG A 216 -9.72 0.50 -3.13
N PHE A 217 -9.60 0.54 -1.81
CA PHE A 217 -8.93 -0.47 -1.00
C PHE A 217 -9.50 -1.86 -1.32
N LYS A 218 -10.82 -2.04 -1.27
CA LYS A 218 -11.49 -3.31 -1.61
C LYS A 218 -11.23 -3.80 -3.04
N ARG A 219 -10.97 -2.90 -3.99
CA ARG A 219 -10.65 -3.26 -5.40
C ARG A 219 -9.18 -3.61 -5.62
N ILE A 220 -8.27 -3.04 -4.80
CA ILE A 220 -6.83 -3.32 -4.85
C ILE A 220 -6.53 -4.60 -4.06
N PHE A 221 -7.19 -4.76 -2.92
CA PHE A 221 -7.03 -5.88 -1.98
C PHE A 221 -8.34 -6.68 -1.87
N PRO A 222 -8.75 -7.40 -2.93
CA PRO A 222 -9.96 -8.21 -2.88
C PRO A 222 -9.80 -9.36 -1.88
N GLN A 223 -10.74 -9.46 -0.95
CA GLN A 223 -10.80 -10.58 -0.01
C GLN A 223 -11.35 -11.83 -0.71
N ALA A 224 -10.59 -12.93 -0.68
CA ALA A 224 -11.07 -14.22 -1.17
C ALA A 224 -12.05 -14.85 -0.16
N GLU A 225 -12.99 -15.67 -0.64
CA GLU A 225 -14.09 -16.23 0.17
C GLU A 225 -13.62 -16.99 1.43
N LYS A 226 -12.48 -17.67 1.35
CA LYS A 226 -11.90 -18.46 2.44
C LYS A 226 -10.82 -17.72 3.25
N THR A 227 -10.62 -16.42 2.97
CA THR A 227 -9.59 -15.61 3.61
C THR A 227 -10.23 -14.62 4.58
N LYS A 228 -9.76 -14.59 5.84
CA LYS A 228 -10.16 -13.58 6.82
C LYS A 228 -9.19 -12.40 6.80
N PHE A 229 -9.70 -11.17 6.90
CA PHE A 229 -8.87 -9.98 7.12
C PHE A 229 -8.85 -9.62 8.61
N ILE A 230 -7.69 -9.20 9.10
CA ILE A 230 -7.51 -8.53 10.40
C ILE A 230 -6.83 -7.20 10.11
N VAL A 231 -7.36 -6.10 10.60
CA VAL A 231 -6.91 -4.76 10.20
C VAL A 231 -6.71 -3.90 11.43
N ALA A 232 -5.48 -3.47 11.67
CA ALA A 232 -5.16 -2.45 12.66
C ALA A 232 -5.23 -1.05 12.03
N ALA A 233 -5.52 -0.04 12.83
CA ALA A 233 -5.50 1.35 12.40
C ALA A 233 -4.08 1.93 12.49
N GLY A 234 -3.70 2.75 11.49
CA GLY A 234 -2.49 3.57 11.55
C GLY A 234 -2.76 5.05 11.76
N ASN A 235 -1.70 5.84 11.96
CA ASN A 235 -1.82 7.27 12.24
C ASN A 235 -2.28 8.09 11.02
N HIS A 236 -2.06 7.60 9.79
CA HIS A 236 -2.63 8.24 8.60
C HIS A 236 -4.11 7.91 8.42
N ASP A 237 -4.59 6.78 8.96
CA ASP A 237 -6.00 6.39 8.88
C ASP A 237 -6.88 7.21 9.83
N VAL A 238 -6.49 7.30 11.11
CA VAL A 238 -7.30 7.90 12.18
C VAL A 238 -6.70 9.15 12.82
N GLY A 239 -5.48 9.54 12.41
CA GLY A 239 -4.72 10.66 12.94
C GLY A 239 -3.64 10.18 13.93
N PHE A 240 -2.56 10.96 14.09
CA PHE A 240 -1.73 10.84 15.30
C PHE A 240 -2.58 11.14 16.54
N HIS A 241 -2.13 10.72 17.72
CA HIS A 241 -2.89 10.86 18.96
C HIS A 241 -3.51 12.26 19.15
N TYR A 242 -2.74 13.34 18.96
CA TYR A 242 -3.20 14.73 19.09
C TYR A 242 -4.19 15.20 18.00
N LYS A 243 -4.35 14.45 16.90
CA LYS A 243 -5.33 14.69 15.82
C LYS A 243 -6.44 13.65 15.78
N MET A 244 -6.34 12.61 16.61
CA MET A 244 -7.29 11.53 16.64
C MET A 244 -8.62 12.05 17.21
N THR A 245 -9.73 11.71 16.54
CA THR A 245 -11.07 12.06 17.02
C THR A 245 -11.98 10.84 17.00
N LYS A 246 -13.04 10.87 17.81
CA LYS A 246 -14.00 9.76 17.86
C LYS A 246 -14.61 9.47 16.48
N VAL A 247 -14.86 10.50 15.68
CA VAL A 247 -15.42 10.34 14.32
C VAL A 247 -14.46 9.57 13.41
N LEU A 248 -13.16 9.89 13.47
CA LEU A 248 -12.13 9.22 12.66
C LEU A 248 -11.94 7.75 13.08
N VAL A 249 -11.89 7.49 14.39
CA VAL A 249 -11.76 6.13 14.92
C VAL A 249 -13.02 5.33 14.62
N ASP A 250 -14.20 5.81 14.99
CA ASP A 250 -15.48 5.10 14.80
C ASP A 250 -15.70 4.71 13.33
N ARG A 251 -15.48 5.62 12.39
CA ARG A 251 -15.74 5.33 10.97
C ARG A 251 -14.77 4.29 10.41
N PHE A 252 -13.55 4.23 10.94
CA PHE A 252 -12.57 3.22 10.56
C PHE A 252 -12.92 1.88 11.19
N GLN A 253 -13.11 1.85 12.51
CA GLN A 253 -13.35 0.60 13.24
C GLN A 253 -14.62 -0.11 12.79
N ARG A 254 -15.72 0.63 12.56
CA ARG A 254 -16.97 0.05 12.03
C ARG A 254 -16.83 -0.72 10.70
N LEU A 255 -15.75 -0.50 9.95
CA LEU A 255 -15.49 -1.17 8.67
C LEU A 255 -14.45 -2.28 8.76
N PHE A 256 -13.59 -2.25 9.78
CA PHE A 256 -12.34 -3.01 9.81
C PHE A 256 -12.10 -3.79 11.12
N SER A 257 -12.89 -3.56 12.16
CA SER A 257 -12.82 -4.23 13.46
C SER A 257 -14.21 -4.56 13.97
N GLU A 258 -14.33 -5.58 14.81
CA GLU A 258 -15.57 -5.87 15.56
C GLU A 258 -15.65 -5.06 16.87
N SER A 259 -14.58 -4.34 17.23
CA SER A 259 -14.49 -3.54 18.45
C SER A 259 -14.51 -2.05 18.16
N ASP A 260 -15.43 -1.33 18.81
CA ASP A 260 -15.52 0.14 18.69
C ASP A 260 -14.25 0.87 19.16
N SER A 261 -13.46 0.24 20.03
CA SER A 261 -12.18 0.81 20.52
C SER A 261 -11.00 0.54 19.57
N GLY A 262 -11.15 -0.41 18.64
CA GLY A 262 -10.05 -0.94 17.82
C GLY A 262 -9.08 -1.85 18.58
N VAL A 263 -9.46 -2.29 19.79
CA VAL A 263 -8.76 -3.32 20.56
C VAL A 263 -9.64 -4.57 20.60
N GLU A 264 -9.15 -5.71 20.11
CA GLU A 264 -9.94 -6.94 20.07
C GLU A 264 -9.09 -8.22 20.12
N LEU A 265 -9.69 -9.28 20.66
CA LEU A 265 -9.15 -10.64 20.68
C LEU A 265 -9.76 -11.47 19.54
N ILE A 266 -8.91 -12.01 18.67
CA ILE A 266 -9.30 -12.80 17.51
C ILE A 266 -8.65 -14.18 17.60
N THR A 267 -9.45 -15.24 17.66
CA THR A 267 -8.95 -16.62 17.68
C THR A 267 -9.17 -17.29 16.33
N VAL A 268 -8.11 -17.83 15.71
CA VAL A 268 -8.18 -18.57 14.45
C VAL A 268 -7.32 -19.83 14.57
N LYS A 269 -7.91 -21.01 14.31
CA LYS A 269 -7.25 -22.32 14.46
C LYS A 269 -6.50 -22.48 15.80
N GLY A 270 -7.11 -21.99 16.89
CA GLY A 270 -6.54 -22.03 18.23
C GLY A 270 -5.35 -21.07 18.48
N SER A 271 -4.95 -20.25 17.50
CA SER A 271 -3.99 -19.16 17.71
C SER A 271 -4.74 -17.88 18.06
N ALA A 272 -4.30 -17.20 19.11
CA ALA A 272 -4.90 -15.95 19.60
C ALA A 272 -4.12 -14.74 19.11
N PHE A 273 -4.81 -13.85 18.40
CA PHE A 273 -4.30 -12.57 17.93
C PHE A 273 -4.96 -11.45 18.74
N VAL A 274 -4.18 -10.48 19.20
CA VAL A 274 -4.68 -9.26 19.83
C VAL A 274 -4.38 -8.10 18.89
N SER A 275 -5.42 -7.58 18.24
CA SER A 275 -5.31 -6.39 17.41
C SER A 275 -5.46 -5.15 18.28
N LEU A 276 -4.57 -4.18 18.11
CA LEU A 276 -4.49 -2.98 18.92
C LEU A 276 -4.52 -1.72 18.05
N ASN A 277 -5.41 -0.79 18.39
CA ASN A 277 -5.30 0.60 17.95
C ASN A 277 -4.20 1.29 18.76
N SER A 278 -2.95 1.17 18.31
CA SER A 278 -1.78 1.70 19.03
C SER A 278 -1.80 3.23 19.22
N ILE A 279 -2.53 3.96 18.38
CA ILE A 279 -2.70 5.42 18.50
C ILE A 279 -3.54 5.77 19.75
N ALA A 280 -4.43 4.87 20.17
CA ALA A 280 -5.24 5.01 21.38
C ALA A 280 -4.52 4.53 22.65
N LEU A 281 -3.25 4.12 22.57
CA LEU A 281 -2.47 3.61 23.71
C LEU A 281 -1.43 4.63 24.23
N GLU A 282 -1.78 5.93 24.18
CA GLU A 282 -0.91 7.03 24.61
C GLU A 282 -0.63 7.03 26.12
N GLY A 283 -1.62 6.62 26.92
CA GLY A 283 -1.58 6.62 28.38
C GLY A 283 -1.92 7.96 29.03
N ASP A 284 -2.60 8.87 28.32
CA ASP A 284 -3.07 10.17 28.83
C ASP A 284 -4.52 10.14 29.35
N HIS A 285 -5.16 8.96 29.31
CA HIS A 285 -6.56 8.73 29.72
C HIS A 285 -7.58 9.59 28.97
N CYS A 286 -7.30 9.94 27.71
CA CYS A 286 -8.31 10.52 26.82
C CYS A 286 -9.54 9.60 26.71
N ALA A 287 -10.71 10.13 26.28
CA ALA A 287 -11.93 9.31 26.19
C ALA A 287 -11.77 8.08 25.28
N ILE A 288 -11.09 8.24 24.13
CA ILE A 288 -10.82 7.13 23.19
C ILE A 288 -9.83 6.12 23.82
N CYS A 289 -8.82 6.64 24.51
CA CYS A 289 -7.77 5.87 25.16
C CYS A 289 -8.32 5.02 26.31
N THR A 290 -9.23 5.61 27.09
CA THR A 290 -9.91 4.93 28.20
C THR A 290 -10.72 3.73 27.70
N GLU A 291 -11.44 3.85 26.58
CA GLU A 291 -12.18 2.72 26.01
C GLU A 291 -11.24 1.63 25.46
N ALA A 292 -10.15 2.02 24.80
CA ALA A 292 -9.13 1.07 24.33
C ALA A 292 -8.45 0.33 25.50
N GLU A 293 -8.06 1.05 26.55
CA GLU A 293 -7.45 0.47 27.75
C GLU A 293 -8.43 -0.40 28.55
N LYS A 294 -9.72 -0.06 28.55
CA LYS A 294 -10.77 -0.88 29.17
C LYS A 294 -10.94 -2.21 28.44
N GLU A 295 -10.94 -2.21 27.12
CA GLU A 295 -11.01 -3.47 26.35
C GLU A 295 -9.69 -4.26 26.48
N LEU A 296 -8.54 -3.59 26.51
CA LEU A 296 -7.25 -4.24 26.81
C LEU A 296 -7.25 -4.91 28.19
N ASN A 297 -7.77 -4.24 29.22
CA ASN A 297 -7.93 -4.80 30.56
C ASN A 297 -8.81 -6.06 30.56
N ARG A 298 -9.90 -6.04 29.77
CA ARG A 298 -10.77 -7.20 29.61
C ARG A 298 -10.03 -8.37 28.95
N ILE A 299 -9.24 -8.10 27.91
CA ILE A 299 -8.43 -9.12 27.24
C ILE A 299 -7.35 -9.67 28.19
N GLU A 300 -6.68 -8.82 28.97
CA GLU A 300 -5.75 -9.23 30.03
C GLU A 300 -6.41 -10.20 31.03
N GLN A 301 -7.65 -9.92 31.43
CA GLN A 301 -8.43 -10.82 32.29
C GLN A 301 -8.73 -12.16 31.62
N ILE A 302 -9.11 -12.18 30.34
CA ILE A 302 -9.35 -13.43 29.58
C ILE A 302 -8.08 -14.30 29.57
N PHE A 303 -6.92 -13.72 29.26
CA PHE A 303 -5.65 -14.47 29.27
C PHE A 303 -5.26 -14.95 30.67
N ASN A 304 -5.47 -14.14 31.71
CA ASN A 304 -5.20 -14.55 33.08
C ASN A 304 -6.10 -15.71 33.54
N CYS A 305 -7.40 -15.65 33.26
CA CYS A 305 -8.33 -16.75 33.55
C CYS A 305 -7.94 -18.01 32.77
N SER A 306 -7.69 -17.89 31.46
CA SER A 306 -7.30 -19.01 30.60
C SER A 306 -5.99 -19.67 31.07
N ARG A 307 -4.98 -18.87 31.46
CA ARG A 307 -3.73 -19.37 32.04
C ARG A 307 -3.97 -20.09 33.37
N THR A 308 -4.81 -19.55 34.24
CA THR A 308 -5.09 -20.15 35.57
C THR A 308 -5.74 -21.53 35.43
N VAL A 309 -6.70 -21.67 34.53
CA VAL A 309 -7.32 -22.97 34.20
C VAL A 309 -6.30 -23.91 33.56
N HIS A 310 -5.45 -23.40 32.67
CA HIS A 310 -4.38 -24.19 32.05
C HIS A 310 -3.39 -24.76 33.08
N GLU A 311 -3.04 -23.97 34.11
CA GLU A 311 -2.24 -24.37 35.26
C GLU A 311 -2.99 -25.29 36.25
N ARG A 312 -4.21 -25.74 35.91
CA ARG A 312 -5.09 -26.60 36.72
C ARG A 312 -5.47 -25.99 38.07
N ARG A 313 -5.54 -24.67 38.15
CA ARG A 313 -6.03 -23.93 39.32
C ARG A 313 -7.52 -23.64 39.17
N ALA A 314 -8.23 -23.62 40.30
CA ALA A 314 -9.65 -23.28 40.32
C ALA A 314 -9.86 -21.81 39.95
N VAL A 315 -10.90 -21.53 39.18
CA VAL A 315 -11.34 -20.18 38.82
C VAL A 315 -12.80 -20.00 39.23
N ASP A 316 -13.23 -18.75 39.39
CA ASP A 316 -14.63 -18.44 39.66
C ASP A 316 -15.49 -18.51 38.37
N ARG A 317 -16.80 -18.41 38.56
CA ARG A 317 -17.78 -18.43 37.45
C ARG A 317 -17.62 -17.24 36.49
N SER A 318 -17.06 -16.12 36.96
CA SER A 318 -16.80 -14.94 36.14
C SER A 318 -15.71 -15.23 35.10
N CYS A 319 -14.62 -15.85 35.55
CA CYS A 319 -13.54 -16.31 34.67
C CYS A 319 -14.01 -17.36 33.67
N GLU A 320 -14.85 -18.32 34.09
CA GLU A 320 -15.41 -19.33 33.17
C GLU A 320 -16.20 -18.68 32.03
N ALA A 321 -16.99 -17.63 32.31
CA ALA A 321 -17.74 -16.90 31.30
C ALA A 321 -16.84 -16.13 30.33
N LEU A 322 -15.74 -15.54 30.82
CA LEU A 322 -14.77 -14.79 30.01
C LEU A 322 -13.99 -15.70 29.04
N MET A 323 -13.75 -16.95 29.41
CA MET A 323 -12.97 -17.90 28.61
C MET A 323 -13.67 -18.42 27.35
N ALA A 324 -14.95 -18.08 27.11
CA ALA A 324 -15.67 -18.51 25.92
C ALA A 324 -14.95 -18.15 24.60
N GLN A 325 -14.21 -17.04 24.57
CA GLN A 325 -13.45 -16.58 23.40
C GLN A 325 -12.06 -17.25 23.27
N LEU A 326 -11.54 -17.83 24.36
CA LEU A 326 -10.23 -18.48 24.44
C LEU A 326 -10.30 -19.75 25.31
N PRO A 327 -10.96 -20.81 24.83
CA PRO A 327 -11.20 -22.03 25.61
C PRO A 327 -9.92 -22.82 25.91
N HIS A 328 -8.87 -22.61 25.12
CA HIS A 328 -7.55 -23.19 25.35
C HIS A 328 -6.52 -22.07 25.39
N TYR A 329 -5.71 -22.08 26.46
CA TYR A 329 -4.66 -21.09 26.63
C TYR A 329 -3.59 -21.23 25.53
N THR A 330 -3.24 -20.08 24.95
CA THR A 330 -2.10 -19.86 24.07
C THR A 330 -1.55 -18.50 24.41
N ARG A 331 -0.25 -18.29 24.22
CA ARG A 331 0.32 -16.94 24.28
C ARG A 331 -0.17 -16.11 23.10
N PRO A 332 -0.48 -14.81 23.30
CA PRO A 332 -0.99 -13.97 22.23
C PRO A 332 0.07 -13.64 21.18
N ILE A 333 -0.39 -13.36 19.96
CA ILE A 333 0.32 -12.59 18.95
C ILE A 333 -0.23 -11.17 18.97
N LEU A 334 0.62 -10.16 19.17
CA LEU A 334 0.18 -8.77 19.12
C LEU A 334 0.27 -8.24 17.68
N LEU A 335 -0.77 -7.56 17.24
CA LEU A 335 -0.86 -6.91 15.94
C LEU A 335 -1.19 -5.43 16.17
N GLN A 336 -0.31 -4.54 15.73
CA GLN A 336 -0.49 -3.10 15.93
C GLN A 336 0.17 -2.31 14.80
N HIS A 337 0.10 -0.98 14.83
CA HIS A 337 0.76 -0.14 13.85
C HIS A 337 2.08 0.45 14.38
N PHE A 338 2.06 1.08 15.55
CA PHE A 338 3.28 1.60 16.17
C PHE A 338 4.09 0.46 16.80
N PRO A 339 5.42 0.39 16.55
CA PRO A 339 6.29 -0.56 17.22
C PRO A 339 6.30 -0.35 18.74
N LEU A 340 6.67 -1.40 19.47
CA LEU A 340 7.03 -1.32 20.88
C LEU A 340 8.23 -0.37 21.08
N TYR A 341 8.36 0.13 22.30
CA TYR A 341 9.42 1.04 22.66
C TYR A 341 10.80 0.44 22.41
N ARG A 342 11.58 1.11 21.56
CA ARG A 342 13.01 0.92 21.39
C ARG A 342 13.65 2.28 21.14
N ALA A 343 14.76 2.58 21.80
CA ALA A 343 15.38 3.91 21.74
C ALA A 343 15.88 4.28 20.34
N ASN A 344 16.26 3.27 19.53
CA ASN A 344 16.67 3.41 18.14
C ASN A 344 16.67 2.03 17.48
N ASP A 345 16.86 2.02 16.17
CA ASP A 345 16.82 0.81 15.35
C ASP A 345 18.20 0.14 15.16
N ARG A 346 19.20 0.41 16.04
CA ARG A 346 20.53 -0.20 15.90
C ARG A 346 20.53 -1.70 16.20
N GLY A 347 19.57 -2.17 17.00
CA GLY A 347 19.40 -3.58 17.35
C GLY A 347 18.65 -4.42 16.31
N CYS A 348 18.21 -3.82 15.19
CA CYS A 348 17.46 -4.53 14.15
C CYS A 348 18.37 -5.49 13.36
N GLN A 349 17.98 -6.76 13.30
CA GLN A 349 18.79 -7.81 12.66
C GLN A 349 18.68 -7.82 11.12
N ASP A 350 17.51 -7.49 10.59
CA ASP A 350 17.13 -7.55 9.16
C ASP A 350 16.89 -6.16 8.55
N ARG A 351 17.56 -5.14 9.12
CA ARG A 351 17.36 -3.74 8.76
C ARG A 351 17.55 -3.48 7.27
N ASP A 352 16.52 -2.93 6.63
CA ASP A 352 16.54 -2.60 5.19
C ASP A 352 16.41 -1.10 4.88
N GLY A 353 16.51 -0.25 5.92
CA GLY A 353 16.58 1.22 5.84
C GLY A 353 17.90 1.77 6.40
N GLY A 354 18.22 3.03 6.08
CA GLY A 354 19.39 3.73 6.62
C GLY A 354 19.31 3.91 8.15
N PRO A 355 20.42 4.18 8.85
CA PRO A 355 20.43 4.41 10.29
C PRO A 355 19.51 5.58 10.67
N ASN A 356 18.59 5.36 11.60
CA ASN A 356 17.83 6.42 12.25
C ASN A 356 18.82 7.16 13.15
N SER A 357 19.40 8.25 12.64
CA SER A 357 20.43 9.03 13.33
C SER A 357 19.91 9.68 14.61
N ASP A 358 18.59 9.91 14.67
CA ASP A 358 17.99 10.82 15.64
C ASP A 358 17.25 10.10 16.79
N GLY A 359 17.29 8.76 16.81
CA GLY A 359 16.56 7.94 17.77
C GLY A 359 15.05 7.91 17.53
N ASN A 360 14.35 7.07 18.28
CA ASN A 360 12.89 6.96 18.20
C ASN A 360 12.26 7.68 19.40
N ARG A 361 11.26 8.53 19.15
CA ARG A 361 10.52 9.24 20.20
C ARG A 361 9.32 8.41 20.61
N GLU A 362 9.10 8.39 21.92
CA GLU A 362 7.88 7.80 22.48
C GLU A 362 6.65 8.52 21.92
N ARG A 363 5.59 7.75 21.64
CA ARG A 363 4.28 8.20 21.14
C ARG A 363 4.26 8.79 19.73
N TRP A 364 5.40 8.73 19.04
CA TRP A 364 5.51 9.11 17.63
C TRP A 364 6.00 7.94 16.80
N GLU A 365 7.28 7.59 16.92
CA GLU A 365 7.88 6.50 16.14
C GLU A 365 7.66 5.13 16.80
N VAL A 366 7.44 5.11 18.12
CA VAL A 366 7.24 3.91 18.93
C VAL A 366 6.24 4.19 20.05
N LEU A 367 5.65 3.15 20.62
CA LEU A 367 4.84 3.26 21.84
C LEU A 367 5.67 3.78 23.03
N SER A 368 4.98 4.23 24.08
CA SER A 368 5.63 4.60 25.34
C SER A 368 6.27 3.38 26.01
N LYS A 369 7.28 3.62 26.86
CA LYS A 369 7.90 2.58 27.69
C LYS A 369 6.87 1.87 28.57
N ASP A 370 5.97 2.63 29.18
CA ASP A 370 4.97 2.11 30.10
C ASP A 370 3.98 1.19 29.39
N MET A 371 3.48 1.62 28.22
CA MET A 371 2.57 0.79 27.43
C MET A 371 3.28 -0.46 26.90
N THR A 372 4.54 -0.32 26.45
CA THR A 372 5.36 -1.46 26.03
C THR A 372 5.53 -2.47 27.16
N ALA A 373 5.86 -2.01 28.37
CA ALA A 373 6.00 -2.86 29.54
C ALA A 373 4.67 -3.55 29.91
N ARG A 374 3.53 -2.87 29.76
CA ARG A 374 2.20 -3.45 29.96
C ARG A 374 1.90 -4.55 28.93
N LEU A 375 2.12 -4.28 27.65
CA LEU A 375 1.90 -5.26 26.58
C LEU A 375 2.80 -6.48 26.72
N LEU A 376 4.05 -6.32 27.14
CA LEU A 376 4.94 -7.46 27.41
C LEU A 376 4.48 -8.32 28.61
N LYS A 377 3.71 -7.78 29.56
CA LYS A 377 3.11 -8.56 30.67
C LYS A 377 2.00 -9.51 30.21
N LEU A 378 1.39 -9.28 29.04
CA LEU A 378 0.51 -10.27 28.39
C LEU A 378 1.25 -11.55 27.98
N ASN A 379 2.59 -11.53 28.09
CA ASN A 379 3.47 -12.61 27.67
C ASN A 379 3.24 -13.03 26.20
N PRO A 380 3.24 -12.07 25.25
CA PRO A 380 3.09 -12.42 23.85
C PRO A 380 4.27 -13.28 23.38
N ARG A 381 4.04 -14.11 22.37
CA ARG A 381 5.09 -14.91 21.72
C ARG A 381 5.67 -14.27 20.47
N ALA A 382 4.95 -13.32 19.89
CA ALA A 382 5.36 -12.56 18.73
C ALA A 382 4.61 -11.22 18.69
N VAL A 383 5.27 -10.18 18.19
CA VAL A 383 4.68 -8.86 17.94
C VAL A 383 4.92 -8.48 16.49
N PHE A 384 3.89 -7.96 15.83
CA PHE A 384 3.98 -7.47 14.45
C PHE A 384 3.42 -6.05 14.37
N ASP A 385 4.17 -5.18 13.70
CA ASP A 385 3.87 -3.76 13.56
C ASP A 385 4.33 -3.18 12.21
N GLY A 386 4.10 -1.88 11.99
CA GLY A 386 4.41 -1.16 10.75
C GLY A 386 5.05 0.21 11.02
N HIS A 387 4.51 1.27 10.43
CA HIS A 387 4.84 2.68 10.71
C HIS A 387 6.19 3.17 10.20
N SER A 388 7.28 2.43 10.43
CA SER A 388 8.63 2.89 10.06
C SER A 388 8.93 2.79 8.57
N HIS A 389 8.09 2.08 7.81
CA HIS A 389 8.27 1.69 6.41
C HIS A 389 9.51 0.82 6.14
N HIS A 390 10.29 0.48 7.16
CA HIS A 390 11.51 -0.31 7.08
C HIS A 390 11.37 -1.61 7.87
N SER A 391 12.01 -2.67 7.36
CA SER A 391 12.06 -3.95 8.04
C SER A 391 12.94 -3.83 9.27
N CYS A 392 12.43 -4.26 10.41
CA CYS A 392 13.21 -4.42 11.64
C CYS A 392 12.68 -5.60 12.45
N SER A 393 13.57 -6.52 12.79
CA SER A 393 13.36 -7.62 13.70
C SER A 393 14.27 -7.43 14.89
N ILE A 394 13.67 -7.41 16.07
CA ILE A 394 14.35 -7.20 17.34
C ILE A 394 13.71 -8.09 18.40
N GLU A 395 14.45 -8.34 19.47
CA GLU A 395 13.98 -9.13 20.61
C GLU A 395 13.87 -8.24 21.85
N HIS A 396 12.69 -8.26 22.47
CA HIS A 396 12.42 -7.56 23.72
C HIS A 396 12.58 -8.50 24.91
N ASN A 397 13.10 -7.95 26.01
CA ASN A 397 13.16 -8.66 27.29
C ASN A 397 11.77 -8.66 27.95
N GLY A 398 10.99 -9.72 27.71
CA GLY A 398 9.71 -9.92 28.37
C GLY A 398 9.87 -10.49 29.79
N PRO A 399 8.85 -10.38 30.65
CA PRO A 399 8.91 -10.91 32.02
C PRO A 399 9.12 -12.43 32.12
N GLN A 400 8.75 -13.18 31.09
CA GLN A 400 8.83 -14.64 31.05
C GLN A 400 9.85 -15.16 30.02
N GLY A 401 10.65 -14.26 29.45
CA GLY A 401 11.64 -14.59 28.43
C GLY A 401 11.59 -13.63 27.24
N PRO A 402 12.40 -13.91 26.21
CA PRO A 402 12.49 -13.09 25.02
C PRO A 402 11.18 -13.07 24.24
N VAL A 403 10.85 -11.90 23.69
CA VAL A 403 9.69 -11.66 22.83
C VAL A 403 10.16 -11.04 21.52
N PRO A 404 10.13 -11.77 20.40
CA PRO A 404 10.51 -11.21 19.12
C PRO A 404 9.41 -10.30 18.57
N GLU A 405 9.86 -9.18 17.98
CA GLU A 405 9.06 -8.18 17.29
C GLU A 405 9.51 -8.09 15.83
N TRP A 406 8.55 -7.96 14.92
CA TRP A 406 8.78 -7.64 13.51
C TRP A 406 8.02 -6.39 13.10
N THR A 407 8.77 -5.32 12.88
CA THR A 407 8.31 -4.14 12.15
C THR A 407 8.37 -4.43 10.65
N LEU A 408 7.21 -4.45 10.00
CA LEU A 408 7.10 -4.72 8.57
C LEU A 408 7.48 -3.48 7.75
N PRO A 409 8.15 -3.67 6.60
CA PRO A 409 8.35 -2.59 5.65
C PRO A 409 7.06 -2.28 4.90
N SER A 410 7.02 -1.09 4.29
CA SER A 410 5.87 -0.68 3.48
C SER A 410 5.64 -1.58 2.27
N PHE A 411 4.37 -1.85 1.97
CA PHE A 411 3.90 -2.58 0.79
C PHE A 411 3.80 -1.70 -0.48
N ASN A 412 4.34 -0.49 -0.46
CA ASN A 412 4.16 0.50 -1.52
C ASN A 412 5.51 1.08 -1.99
N TRP A 413 5.72 1.13 -3.31
CA TRP A 413 6.92 1.78 -3.87
C TRP A 413 7.06 3.28 -3.54
N ARG A 414 5.98 3.93 -3.10
CA ARG A 414 6.00 5.36 -2.75
C ARG A 414 6.92 5.66 -1.57
N ASN A 415 7.02 4.70 -0.65
CA ASN A 415 7.76 4.83 0.60
C ASN A 415 9.17 4.25 0.47
N LYS A 416 9.37 3.24 -0.39
CA LYS A 416 10.68 2.63 -0.62
C LYS A 416 10.80 1.92 -1.96
N ASN A 417 12.03 1.80 -2.44
CA ASN A 417 12.32 1.09 -3.70
C ASN A 417 12.11 -0.43 -3.62
N ASN A 418 12.32 -1.04 -2.44
CA ASN A 418 12.33 -2.49 -2.19
C ASN A 418 11.24 -2.94 -1.20
N PRO A 419 9.94 -2.75 -1.51
CA PRO A 419 8.87 -3.14 -0.61
C PRO A 419 8.84 -4.65 -0.37
N ALA A 420 8.20 -5.05 0.72
CA ALA A 420 8.06 -6.45 1.10
C ALA A 420 6.78 -6.66 1.92
N PHE A 421 6.41 -7.93 2.07
CA PHE A 421 5.35 -8.40 2.96
C PHE A 421 5.86 -9.63 3.72
N VAL A 422 5.11 -10.10 4.71
CA VAL A 422 5.51 -11.24 5.53
C VAL A 422 4.56 -12.42 5.31
N LEU A 423 5.13 -13.61 5.22
CA LEU A 423 4.41 -14.88 5.36
C LEU A 423 4.76 -15.50 6.70
N SER A 424 3.75 -15.92 7.44
CA SER A 424 3.91 -16.52 8.75
C SER A 424 3.00 -17.73 8.90
N VAL A 425 3.49 -18.70 9.68
CA VAL A 425 2.80 -19.95 9.96
C VAL A 425 2.61 -20.03 11.47
N PHE A 426 1.38 -20.27 11.93
CA PHE A 426 1.06 -20.35 13.36
C PHE A 426 0.38 -21.66 13.72
N THR A 427 0.71 -22.15 14.91
CA THR A 427 -0.04 -23.15 15.66
C THR A 427 -0.31 -22.60 17.05
N PRO A 428 -1.17 -23.21 17.90
CA PRO A 428 -1.34 -22.75 19.28
C PRO A 428 -0.03 -22.69 20.09
N SER A 429 0.98 -23.49 19.75
CA SER A 429 2.21 -23.65 20.54
C SER A 429 3.50 -23.27 19.82
N ASN A 430 3.46 -22.85 18.55
CA ASN A 430 4.66 -22.57 17.75
C ASN A 430 4.34 -21.62 16.59
N PHE A 431 5.35 -20.95 16.05
CA PHE A 431 5.22 -20.10 14.88
C PHE A 431 6.53 -19.99 14.08
N ALA A 432 6.42 -19.54 12.83
CA ALA A 432 7.58 -19.23 12.00
C ALA A 432 7.25 -18.06 11.05
N VAL A 433 8.26 -17.25 10.71
CA VAL A 433 8.11 -15.99 9.97
C VAL A 433 9.12 -15.94 8.83
N SER A 434 8.68 -15.48 7.65
CA SER A 434 9.54 -15.23 6.49
C SER A 434 9.13 -13.93 5.79
N GLN A 435 10.10 -13.07 5.52
CA GLN A 435 9.89 -11.84 4.75
C GLN A 435 10.02 -12.11 3.25
N CYS A 436 9.00 -11.72 2.48
CA CYS A 436 8.93 -11.85 1.04
C CYS A 436 9.19 -10.51 0.35
N ARG A 437 10.27 -10.44 -0.43
CA ARG A 437 10.57 -9.27 -1.28
C ARG A 437 9.53 -9.13 -2.39
N MET A 438 9.30 -7.89 -2.81
CA MET A 438 8.49 -7.56 -3.98
C MET A 438 9.39 -7.01 -5.09
N PRO A 439 8.92 -6.95 -6.37
CA PRO A 439 9.70 -6.33 -7.44
C PRO A 439 10.12 -4.92 -7.04
N GLN A 440 11.37 -4.55 -7.29
CA GLN A 440 11.86 -3.21 -6.98
C GLN A 440 11.45 -2.23 -8.08
N GLU A 441 11.10 -1.00 -7.72
CA GLU A 441 10.70 0.01 -8.71
C GLU A 441 11.81 0.26 -9.72
N SER A 442 13.04 0.48 -9.23
CA SER A 442 14.21 0.73 -10.05
C SER A 442 14.49 -0.41 -11.03
N THR A 443 14.27 -1.66 -10.62
CA THR A 443 14.47 -2.84 -11.47
C THR A 443 13.41 -2.89 -12.58
N VAL A 444 12.14 -2.60 -12.27
CA VAL A 444 11.06 -2.56 -13.25
C VAL A 444 11.30 -1.41 -14.25
N MET A 445 11.67 -0.23 -13.77
CA MET A 445 11.97 0.92 -14.64
C MET A 445 13.21 0.68 -15.50
N ALA A 446 14.29 0.13 -14.95
CA ALA A 446 15.47 -0.25 -15.71
C ALA A 446 15.14 -1.30 -16.78
N SER A 447 14.28 -2.28 -16.46
CA SER A 447 13.82 -3.28 -17.43
C SER A 447 13.10 -2.63 -18.61
N TYR A 448 12.20 -1.69 -18.35
CA TYR A 448 11.57 -0.88 -19.41
C TYR A 448 12.60 -0.16 -20.27
N CYS A 449 13.52 0.59 -19.65
CA CYS A 449 14.53 1.36 -20.38
C CYS A 449 15.43 0.48 -21.25
N VAL A 450 15.94 -0.63 -20.70
CA VAL A 450 16.84 -1.55 -21.42
C VAL A 450 16.12 -2.22 -22.58
N CYS A 451 14.89 -2.72 -22.38
CA CYS A 451 14.15 -3.38 -23.45
C CYS A 451 13.74 -2.41 -24.57
N LEU A 452 13.33 -1.18 -24.23
CA LEU A 452 12.99 -0.15 -25.21
C LEU A 452 14.23 0.31 -26.00
N LEU A 453 15.37 0.48 -25.33
CA LEU A 453 16.64 0.79 -25.99
C LEU A 453 17.04 -0.32 -26.97
N ALA A 454 16.94 -1.59 -26.56
CA ALA A 454 17.21 -2.73 -27.43
C ALA A 454 16.28 -2.76 -28.65
N LEU A 455 14.99 -2.43 -28.48
CA LEU A 455 14.03 -2.32 -29.58
C LEU A 455 14.40 -1.18 -30.55
N CYS A 456 14.80 -0.02 -30.03
CA CYS A 456 15.27 1.11 -30.84
C CYS A 456 16.54 0.77 -31.63
N ILE A 457 17.51 0.12 -31.00
CA ILE A 457 18.74 -0.37 -31.67
C ILE A 457 18.38 -1.36 -32.77
N TRP A 458 17.51 -2.32 -32.49
CA TRP A 458 17.04 -3.29 -33.49
C TRP A 458 16.39 -2.60 -34.70
N LEU A 459 15.51 -1.62 -34.46
CA LEU A 459 14.89 -0.83 -35.53
C LEU A 459 15.92 -0.04 -36.35
N ALA A 460 16.87 0.62 -35.69
CA ALA A 460 17.93 1.36 -36.35
C ALA A 460 18.79 0.45 -37.23
N VAL A 461 19.20 -0.72 -36.73
CA VAL A 461 19.96 -1.72 -37.50
C VAL A 461 19.16 -2.21 -38.71
N ARG A 462 17.85 -2.48 -38.56
CA ARG A 462 16.99 -2.91 -39.66
C ARG A 462 16.80 -1.81 -40.71
N ARG A 463 16.64 -0.56 -40.29
CA ARG A 463 16.56 0.62 -41.16
C ARG A 463 17.87 0.82 -41.93
N CYS A 464 19.01 0.76 -41.25
CA CYS A 464 20.34 0.91 -41.86
C CYS A 464 20.67 -0.22 -42.85
N ARG A 465 20.34 -1.48 -42.52
CA ARG A 465 20.52 -2.61 -43.44
C ARG A 465 19.68 -2.44 -44.70
N ARG A 466 18.43 -1.99 -44.58
CA ARG A 466 17.58 -1.70 -45.73
C ARG A 466 18.11 -0.55 -46.58
N ASN A 467 18.55 0.55 -45.96
CA ASN A 467 19.13 1.68 -46.69
C ASN A 467 20.39 1.25 -47.45
N ARG A 468 21.26 0.41 -46.85
CA ARG A 468 22.41 -0.18 -47.55
C ARG A 468 21.98 -1.05 -48.72
N TYR A 469 21.03 -1.95 -48.53
CA TYR A 469 20.51 -2.81 -49.61
C TYR A 469 19.93 -1.99 -50.78
N GLN A 470 19.22 -0.90 -50.47
CA GLN A 470 18.72 0.02 -51.49
C GLN A 470 19.84 0.85 -52.15
N GLY A 471 20.88 1.23 -51.41
CA GLY A 471 22.07 1.88 -51.97
C GLY A 471 22.86 0.96 -52.91
N PHE A 472 22.94 -0.34 -52.60
CA PHE A 472 23.51 -1.35 -53.49
C PHE A 472 22.70 -1.54 -54.77
N ILE A 473 21.37 -1.53 -54.71
CA ILE A 473 20.50 -1.60 -55.90
C ILE A 473 20.59 -0.32 -56.75
N LYS A 474 20.98 0.82 -56.15
CA LYS A 474 21.13 2.12 -56.84
C LYS A 474 22.56 2.41 -57.33
N LEU A 475 23.53 1.53 -57.08
CA LEU A 475 24.84 1.61 -57.75
C LEU A 475 24.64 1.24 -59.23
N PRO A 476 25.04 2.11 -60.16
CA PRO A 476 24.41 2.21 -61.48
C PRO A 476 24.75 1.05 -62.42
N MET A 477 23.76 0.67 -63.23
CA MET A 477 23.96 0.34 -64.65
C MET A 477 24.59 1.55 -65.37
N GLN A 478 25.83 1.88 -65.03
CA GLN A 478 26.73 2.76 -65.78
C GLN A 478 27.98 1.95 -66.12
N ARG A 479 27.77 0.85 -66.83
CA ARG A 479 28.76 0.17 -67.64
C ARG A 479 28.04 -0.39 -68.86
N SER A 480 27.87 0.47 -69.86
CA SER A 480 27.67 0.10 -71.26
C SER A 480 28.16 1.25 -72.11
#